data_AF-A0A7C5VWZ6-F1
#
_entry.id   AF-A0A7C5VWZ6-F1
#
_cell.length_a   1.000
_cell.length_b   1.000
_cell.length_c   1.000
_cell.angle_alpha   90.00
_cell.angle_beta   90.00
_cell.angle_gamma   90.00
#
_symmetry.space_group_name_H-M   'P 1'
#
loop_
_entity.id
_entity.type
_entity.pdbx_description
1 polymer ?
#
loop_
_entity_poly.entity_id
_entity_poly.type
_entity_poly.pdbx_seq_one_letter_code
_entity_poly.pdbx_strand_id
1 'polypeptide(L)'
;MKFSWKETVSAFSEIYEFDIKEQVSKQKNKLLLNSSSNPIAREYFSRSKYINEIIRDSGIQIDKLDPIIRNIIRTFVSTVLLGEDIPLAVSRAIRISEKFSSPKSYKFIHATISKIMSNLNKNS
;
A
#
# COMPACT_ATOMS: atom_id res chain seq x y z
N MET A 1 8.61 14.21 3.79
CA MET A 1 7.34 14.42 4.53
C MET A 1 7.23 13.35 5.63
N LYS A 2 6.53 13.57 6.74
CA LYS A 2 6.30 12.52 7.76
C LYS A 2 4.82 12.45 8.07
N PHE A 3 4.16 11.35 7.75
CA PHE A 3 2.76 11.14 8.13
C PHE A 3 2.68 10.69 9.59
N SER A 4 1.52 10.75 10.22
CA SER A 4 1.28 10.18 11.53
C SER A 4 0.87 8.70 11.42
N TRP A 5 0.98 7.98 12.55
CA TRP A 5 0.45 6.62 12.65
C TRP A 5 -1.05 6.58 12.32
N LYS A 6 -1.81 7.57 12.83
CA LYS A 6 -3.26 7.67 12.58
C LYS A 6 -3.56 7.86 11.10
N GLU A 7 -2.84 8.74 10.41
CA GLU A 7 -2.98 8.95 8.96
C GLU A 7 -2.65 7.67 8.18
N THR A 8 -1.59 6.97 8.56
CA THR A 8 -1.18 5.75 7.85
C THR A 8 -2.22 4.63 8.01
N VAL A 9 -2.77 4.45 9.21
CA VAL A 9 -3.84 3.47 9.46
C VAL A 9 -5.13 3.85 8.74
N SER A 10 -5.52 5.13 8.77
CA SER A 10 -6.70 5.61 8.04
C SER A 10 -6.55 5.36 6.54
N ALA A 11 -5.37 5.64 5.99
CA ALA A 11 -5.09 5.41 4.58
C ALA A 11 -5.23 3.94 4.21
N PHE A 12 -4.65 3.04 5.03
CA PHE A 12 -4.79 1.61 4.84
C PHE A 12 -6.27 1.18 4.81
N SER A 13 -7.08 1.64 5.78
CA SER A 13 -8.51 1.32 5.83
C SER A 13 -9.25 1.80 4.58
N GLU A 14 -9.00 3.03 4.14
CA GLU A 14 -9.62 3.60 2.93
C GLU A 14 -9.24 2.82 1.66
N ILE A 15 -7.96 2.50 1.50
CA ILE A 15 -7.45 1.71 0.38
C ILE A 15 -8.04 0.30 0.38
N TYR A 16 -8.11 -0.33 1.56
CA TYR A 16 -8.68 -1.67 1.72
C TYR A 16 -10.17 -1.69 1.36
N GLU A 17 -10.97 -0.76 1.91
CA GLU A 17 -12.39 -0.68 1.59
C GLU A 17 -12.64 -0.44 0.11
N PHE A 18 -11.83 0.42 -0.52
CA PHE A 18 -11.90 0.65 -1.95
C PHE A 18 -11.62 -0.64 -2.74
N ASP A 19 -10.55 -1.35 -2.41
CA ASP A 19 -10.16 -2.61 -3.07
C ASP A 19 -11.25 -3.69 -2.96
N ILE A 20 -11.85 -3.84 -1.76
CA ILE A 20 -12.96 -4.79 -1.55
C ILE A 20 -14.20 -4.37 -2.36
N LYS A 21 -14.56 -3.09 -2.34
CA LYS A 21 -15.72 -2.57 -3.09
C LYS A 21 -15.54 -2.77 -4.60
N GLU A 22 -14.36 -2.51 -5.16
CA GLU A 22 -14.09 -2.73 -6.59
C GLU A 22 -14.22 -4.20 -7.00
N GLN A 23 -13.79 -5.14 -6.14
CA GLN A 23 -13.91 -6.57 -6.41
C GLN A 23 -15.37 -7.04 -6.41
N VAL A 24 -16.20 -6.46 -5.54
CA VAL A 24 -17.63 -6.80 -5.44
C VAL A 24 -18.45 -6.15 -6.57
N SER A 25 -18.23 -4.87 -6.87
CA SER A 25 -19.07 -4.12 -7.81
C SER A 25 -18.71 -4.33 -9.28
N LYS A 26 -17.50 -4.84 -9.58
CA LYS A 26 -16.90 -4.88 -10.93
C LYS A 26 -16.91 -3.52 -11.67
N GLN A 27 -17.22 -2.43 -10.98
CA GLN A 27 -17.24 -1.08 -11.51
C GLN A 27 -16.26 -0.21 -10.74
N LYS A 28 -15.36 0.44 -11.47
CA LYS A 28 -14.45 1.45 -10.94
C LYS A 28 -15.26 2.58 -10.30
N ASN A 29 -15.23 2.67 -8.97
CA ASN A 29 -15.96 3.70 -8.25
C ASN A 29 -15.26 5.07 -8.42
N LYS A 30 -15.57 5.74 -9.54
CA LYS A 30 -15.03 7.07 -9.88
C LYS A 30 -15.23 8.10 -8.76
N LEU A 31 -16.27 7.93 -7.94
CA LEU A 31 -16.59 8.79 -6.80
C LEU A 31 -15.53 8.77 -5.68
N LEU A 32 -14.82 7.65 -5.46
CA LEU A 32 -13.81 7.53 -4.41
C LEU A 32 -12.43 8.07 -4.83
N LEU A 33 -12.18 8.21 -6.14
CA LEU A 33 -10.89 8.68 -6.67
C LEU A 33 -10.54 10.10 -6.24
N ASN A 34 -11.56 10.93 -5.95
CA ASN A 34 -11.40 12.36 -5.72
C ASN A 34 -11.81 12.82 -4.30
N SER A 35 -12.20 11.92 -3.40
CA SER A 35 -12.85 12.29 -2.13
C SER A 35 -12.01 12.08 -0.87
N SER A 36 -10.89 11.37 -0.94
CA SER A 36 -10.08 11.13 0.25
C SER A 36 -9.32 12.39 0.66
N SER A 37 -9.54 12.83 1.91
CA SER A 37 -8.73 13.86 2.56
C SER A 37 -7.35 13.33 2.96
N ASN A 38 -7.17 12.01 3.00
CA ASN A 38 -5.91 11.39 3.36
C ASN A 38 -4.93 11.41 2.18
N PRO A 39 -3.76 12.06 2.32
CA PRO A 39 -2.78 12.17 1.23
C PRO A 39 -2.28 10.81 0.71
N ILE A 40 -2.08 9.82 1.58
CA ILE A 40 -1.58 8.50 1.18
C ILE A 40 -2.63 7.74 0.36
N ALA A 41 -3.89 7.74 0.81
CA ALA A 41 -4.98 7.08 0.09
C ALA A 41 -5.25 7.77 -1.25
N ARG A 42 -5.23 9.10 -1.29
CA ARG A 42 -5.35 9.89 -2.52
C ARG A 42 -4.21 9.62 -3.51
N GLU A 43 -2.98 9.46 -3.04
CA GLU A 43 -1.85 9.05 -3.89
C GLU A 43 -2.15 7.68 -4.53
N TYR A 44 -2.60 6.71 -3.73
CA TYR A 44 -3.01 5.42 -4.27
C TYR A 44 -4.14 5.53 -5.28
N PHE A 45 -5.21 6.27 -4.98
CA PHE A 45 -6.37 6.37 -5.86
C PHE A 45 -6.03 7.04 -7.19
N SER A 46 -5.28 8.13 -7.16
CA SER A 46 -4.88 8.86 -8.37
C SER A 46 -3.92 8.08 -9.26
N ARG A 47 -3.07 7.21 -8.67
CA ARG A 47 -1.98 6.53 -9.39
C ARG A 47 -1.96 5.02 -9.20
N SER A 48 -3.11 4.42 -8.90
CA SER A 48 -3.24 2.99 -8.57
C SER A 48 -2.62 2.06 -9.61
N LYS A 49 -2.75 2.36 -10.92
CA LYS A 49 -2.11 1.60 -11.99
C LYS A 49 -0.58 1.60 -11.86
N TYR A 50 0.00 2.80 -11.77
CA TYR A 50 1.44 3.01 -11.62
C TYR A 50 2.00 2.37 -10.34
N ILE A 51 1.30 2.52 -9.22
CA ILE A 51 1.70 1.89 -7.95
C ILE A 51 1.67 0.36 -8.06
N ASN A 52 0.64 -0.21 -8.68
CA ASN A 52 0.56 -1.65 -8.89
C ASN A 52 1.62 -2.13 -9.88
N GLU A 53 2.02 -1.32 -10.87
CA GLU A 53 3.13 -1.61 -11.79
C GLU A 53 4.47 -1.68 -11.06
N ILE A 54 4.82 -0.68 -10.22
CA ILE A 54 6.03 -0.71 -9.37
C ILE A 54 6.13 -2.03 -8.58
N ILE A 55 5.00 -2.44 -7.99
CA ILE A 55 4.93 -3.67 -7.18
C ILE A 55 5.16 -4.90 -8.07
N ARG A 56 4.55 -4.94 -9.26
CA ARG A 56 4.72 -6.05 -10.22
C ARG A 56 6.14 -6.13 -10.77
N ASP A 57 6.78 -5.01 -11.07
CA ASP A 57 8.17 -4.93 -11.54
C ASP A 57 9.16 -5.48 -10.51
N SER A 58 8.75 -5.50 -9.24
CA SER A 58 9.50 -6.12 -8.14
C SER A 58 9.31 -7.65 -8.07
N GLY A 59 8.66 -8.26 -9.06
CA GLY A 59 8.39 -9.69 -9.17
C GLY A 59 7.22 -10.17 -8.31
N ILE A 60 6.35 -9.26 -7.86
CA ILE A 60 5.24 -9.59 -6.94
C ILE A 60 3.92 -9.66 -7.73
N GLN A 61 3.25 -10.81 -7.66
CA GLN A 61 1.92 -10.99 -8.22
C GLN A 61 0.87 -10.40 -7.27
N ILE A 62 0.78 -9.06 -7.22
CA ILE A 62 -0.02 -8.32 -6.24
C ILE A 62 -1.48 -8.77 -6.17
N ASP A 63 -2.09 -9.11 -7.32
CA ASP A 63 -3.48 -9.52 -7.41
C ASP A 63 -3.77 -10.90 -6.78
N LYS A 64 -2.73 -11.71 -6.57
CA LYS A 64 -2.83 -13.02 -5.88
C LYS A 64 -2.60 -12.96 -4.37
N LEU A 65 -2.22 -11.79 -3.84
CA LEU A 65 -2.00 -11.63 -2.42
C LEU A 65 -3.32 -11.57 -1.66
N ASP A 66 -3.27 -11.98 -0.40
CA ASP A 66 -4.34 -11.72 0.56
C ASP A 66 -4.70 -10.21 0.56
N PRO A 67 -5.99 -9.84 0.61
CA PRO A 67 -6.41 -8.44 0.55
C PRO A 67 -5.76 -7.54 1.60
N ILE A 68 -5.51 -8.03 2.81
CA ILE A 68 -4.86 -7.23 3.86
C ILE A 68 -3.41 -6.98 3.46
N ILE A 69 -2.69 -8.02 3.07
CA ILE A 69 -1.29 -7.92 2.64
C ILE A 69 -1.14 -7.01 1.42
N ARG A 70 -1.98 -7.19 0.40
CA ARG A 70 -2.00 -6.37 -0.81
C ARG A 70 -2.13 -4.89 -0.48
N ASN A 71 -3.07 -4.53 0.40
CA ASN A 71 -3.34 -3.14 0.71
C ASN A 71 -2.33 -2.54 1.71
N ILE A 72 -1.66 -3.35 2.54
CA ILE A 72 -0.46 -2.91 3.28
C ILE A 72 0.63 -2.47 2.31
N ILE A 73 0.91 -3.27 1.27
CA ILE A 73 1.95 -2.97 0.29
C ILE A 73 1.60 -1.70 -0.51
N ARG A 74 0.35 -1.56 -0.96
CA ARG A 74 -0.13 -0.34 -1.64
C ARG A 74 0.02 0.90 -0.77
N THR A 75 -0.32 0.79 0.53
CA THR A 75 -0.13 1.88 1.50
C THR A 75 1.35 2.24 1.63
N PHE A 76 2.23 1.23 1.76
CA PHE A 76 3.67 1.42 1.85
C PHE A 76 4.25 2.15 0.64
N VAL A 77 3.97 1.66 -0.57
CA VAL A 77 4.50 2.28 -1.81
C VAL A 77 4.00 3.71 -1.97
N SER A 78 2.72 3.96 -1.72
CA SER A 78 2.15 5.32 -1.78
C SER A 78 2.84 6.27 -0.79
N THR A 79 3.15 5.76 0.41
CA THR A 79 3.85 6.54 1.45
C THR A 79 5.28 6.89 1.04
N VAL A 80 6.00 5.94 0.44
CA VAL A 80 7.36 6.17 -0.09
C VAL A 80 7.36 7.15 -1.25
N LEU A 81 6.39 7.06 -2.17
CA LEU A 81 6.26 7.99 -3.31
C LEU A 81 5.99 9.44 -2.88
N LEU A 82 5.35 9.64 -1.74
CA LEU A 82 5.16 10.97 -1.13
C LEU A 82 6.39 11.48 -0.38
N GLY A 83 7.52 10.76 -0.44
CA GLY A 83 8.78 11.15 0.18
C GLY A 83 8.81 10.97 1.69
N GLU A 84 8.09 9.97 2.23
CA GLU A 84 8.35 9.50 3.58
C GLU A 84 9.66 8.68 3.62
N ASP A 85 10.40 8.86 4.72
CA ASP A 85 11.59 8.08 5.01
C ASP A 85 11.31 6.57 4.97
N ILE A 86 12.12 5.84 4.22
CA ILE A 86 11.93 4.40 3.96
C ILE A 86 11.89 3.61 5.28
N PRO A 87 12.89 3.70 6.19
CA PRO A 87 12.83 3.04 7.50
C PRO A 87 11.51 3.26 8.24
N LEU A 88 11.00 4.50 8.24
CA LEU A 88 9.73 4.84 8.88
C LEU A 88 8.52 4.20 8.17
N ALA A 89 8.48 4.23 6.84
CA ALA A 89 7.43 3.60 6.06
C ALA A 89 7.42 2.07 6.26
N VAL A 90 8.59 1.43 6.32
CA VAL A 90 8.74 0.00 6.62
C VAL A 90 8.22 -0.32 8.01
N SER A 91 8.62 0.44 9.03
CA SER A 91 8.14 0.27 10.40
C SER A 91 6.61 0.31 10.49
N ARG A 92 5.96 1.19 9.73
CA ARG A 92 4.50 1.30 9.72
C ARG A 92 3.82 0.15 9.00
N ALA A 93 4.34 -0.27 7.87
CA ALA A 93 3.80 -1.43 7.16
C ALA A 93 3.85 -2.69 8.06
N ILE A 94 4.94 -2.86 8.81
CA ILE A 94 5.09 -3.90 9.83
C ILE A 94 4.02 -3.76 10.93
N ARG A 95 3.86 -2.56 11.52
CA ARG A 95 2.87 -2.35 12.58
C ARG A 95 1.42 -2.54 12.09
N ILE A 96 1.12 -2.21 10.83
CA ILE A 96 -0.19 -2.50 10.22
C ILE A 96 -0.35 -4.02 10.07
N SER A 97 0.69 -4.75 9.62
CA SER A 97 0.67 -6.21 9.56
C SER A 97 0.39 -6.85 10.92
N GLU A 98 1.05 -6.40 11.98
CA GLU A 98 0.83 -6.90 13.35
C GLU A 98 -0.60 -6.62 13.83
N LYS A 99 -1.18 -5.49 13.44
CA LYS A 99 -2.53 -5.09 13.85
C LYS A 99 -3.64 -5.81 13.09
N PHE A 100 -3.46 -6.09 11.80
CA PHE A 100 -4.55 -6.53 10.92
C PHE A 100 -4.33 -7.90 10.27
N SER A 101 -3.12 -8.48 10.34
CA SER A 101 -2.81 -9.75 9.67
C SER A 101 -2.37 -10.84 10.66
N SER A 102 -2.06 -12.04 10.14
CA SER A 102 -1.61 -13.15 10.98
C SER A 102 -0.17 -12.95 11.47
N PRO A 103 0.24 -13.55 12.62
CA PRO A 103 1.62 -13.51 13.09
C PRO A 103 2.65 -14.03 12.08
N LYS A 104 2.23 -14.90 11.15
CA LYS A 104 3.10 -15.45 10.08
C LYS A 104 3.28 -14.49 8.90
N SER A 105 2.41 -13.48 8.76
CA SER A 105 2.40 -12.53 7.65
C SER A 105 3.52 -11.49 7.73
N TYR A 106 4.08 -11.24 8.92
CA TYR A 106 5.18 -10.30 9.13
C TYR A 106 6.41 -10.62 8.27
N LYS A 107 6.88 -11.88 8.29
CA LYS A 107 8.06 -12.31 7.52
C LYS A 107 7.84 -12.13 6.02
N PHE A 108 6.62 -12.42 5.56
CA PHE A 108 6.24 -12.24 4.17
C PHE A 108 6.28 -10.76 3.77
N ILE A 109 5.67 -9.89 4.58
CA ILE A 109 5.62 -8.44 4.31
C ILE A 109 7.03 -7.84 4.31
N HIS A 110 7.86 -8.21 5.28
CA HIS A 110 9.25 -7.77 5.33
C HIS A 110 10.02 -8.16 4.05
N ALA A 111 9.98 -9.44 3.66
CA ALA A 111 10.65 -9.90 2.44
C ALA A 111 10.10 -9.23 1.18
N THR A 112 8.80 -8.97 1.12
CA THR A 112 8.13 -8.32 -0.01
C THR A 112 8.56 -6.86 -0.14
N ILE A 113 8.60 -6.13 0.97
CA ILE A 113 9.10 -4.76 1.04
C ILE A 113 10.57 -4.70 0.61
N SER A 114 11.42 -5.62 1.07
CA SER A 114 12.83 -5.66 0.65
C SER A 114 12.98 -5.78 -0.87
N LYS A 115 12.14 -6.59 -1.53
CA LYS A 115 12.14 -6.73 -2.99
C LYS A 115 11.73 -5.43 -3.69
N ILE A 116 10.67 -4.78 -3.20
CA ILE A 116 10.19 -3.50 -3.73
C ILE A 116 11.28 -2.43 -3.61
N MET A 117 11.91 -2.34 -2.44
CA MET A 117 12.98 -1.37 -2.21
C MET A 117 14.20 -1.60 -3.10
N SER A 118 14.59 -2.86 -3.32
CA SER A 118 15.67 -3.18 -4.24
C SER A 118 15.36 -2.74 -5.68
N ASN A 119 14.10 -2.83 -6.11
CA ASN A 119 13.68 -2.38 -7.43
C ASN A 119 13.64 -0.85 -7.54
N LEU A 120 13.10 -0.16 -6.52
CA LEU A 120 13.07 1.31 -6.49
C LEU A 120 14.48 1.92 -6.56
N ASN A 121 15.45 1.34 -5.84
CA ASN A 121 16.83 1.81 -5.85
C ASN A 121 17.58 1.55 -7.17
N LYS A 122 17.13 0.61 -8.00
CA LYS A 122 17.74 0.32 -9.32
C LYS A 122 17.29 1.29 -10.41
N ASN A 123 16.14 1.94 -10.21
CA ASN A 123 15.52 2.85 -11.16
C ASN A 123 15.66 4.34 -10.74
N SER A 124 16.45 4.61 -9.71
CA SER A 124 16.82 5.95 -9.21
C SER A 124 18.20 6.32 -9.71
#